data_AF-A0AAU7QJM1-F1
#
_entry.id   AF-A0AAU7QJM1-F1
#
_cell.length_a   1.000
_cell.length_b   1.000
_cell.length_c   1.000
_cell.angle_alpha   90.00
_cell.angle_beta   90.00
_cell.angle_gamma   90.00
#
_symmetry.space_group_name_H-M   'P 1'
#
loop_
_entity.id
_entity.type
_entity.pdbx_description
1 polymer ?
#
loop_
_entity_poly.entity_id
_entity_poly.type
_entity_poly.pdbx_seq_one_letter_code
_entity_poly.pdbx_strand_id
1 'polypeptide(L)' 'MPTSTKLDPRDYENLARVAQGLSAAVDELGAERLIAAGLVLHVVASEVAPASLQLSPAGLALIRSSDQ' A
#
# COMPACT_ATOMS: atom_id res chain seq x y z
N MET A 1 -10.01 -5.56 -17.87
CA MET A 1 -10.00 -4.09 -17.96
C MET A 1 -9.43 -3.57 -16.65
N PRO A 2 -8.38 -2.74 -16.62
CA PRO A 2 -7.97 -2.14 -15.36
C PRO A 2 -9.00 -1.06 -15.05
N THR A 3 -9.86 -1.33 -14.07
CA THR A 3 -10.70 -0.30 -13.48
C THR A 3 -9.76 0.77 -12.95
N SER A 4 -9.83 1.97 -13.51
CA SER A 4 -9.17 3.15 -12.96
C SER A 4 -9.79 3.39 -11.58
N THR A 5 -9.21 2.74 -10.58
CA THR A 5 -9.71 2.77 -9.21
C THR A 5 -9.15 4.05 -8.64
N LYS A 6 -9.92 5.12 -8.80
CA LYS A 6 -9.58 6.42 -8.22
C LYS A 6 -9.41 6.19 -6.73
N LEU A 7 -8.20 6.45 -6.22
CA LEU A 7 -7.88 6.28 -4.82
C LEU A 7 -8.64 7.34 -4.01
N ASP A 8 -9.28 6.90 -2.93
CA ASP A 8 -9.91 7.80 -1.98
C ASP A 8 -8.85 8.40 -1.04
N PRO A 9 -9.11 9.54 -0.36
CA PRO A 9 -8.18 10.11 0.61
C PRO A 9 -7.69 9.12 1.67
N ARG A 10 -8.56 8.18 2.06
CA ARG A 10 -8.23 7.11 3.01
C ARG A 10 -7.19 6.12 2.45
N ASP A 11 -7.21 5.84 1.15
CA ASP A 11 -6.24 4.96 0.52
C ASP A 11 -4.85 5.63 0.50
N TYR A 12 -4.79 6.94 0.29
CA TYR A 12 -3.54 7.71 0.41
C TYR A 12 -2.97 7.69 1.84
N GLU A 13 -3.83 7.83 2.86
CA GLU A 13 -3.39 7.67 4.26
C GLU A 13 -2.84 6.26 4.52
N ASN A 14 -3.53 5.23 4.03
CA ASN A 14 -3.11 3.84 4.19
C ASN A 14 -1.77 3.60 3.47
N LEU A 15 -1.58 4.16 2.27
CA LEU A 15 -0.31 4.09 1.55
C LEU A 15 0.82 4.77 2.32
N ALA A 16 0.56 5.94 2.94
CA ALA A 16 1.53 6.63 3.78
C ALA A 16 1.87 5.83 5.06
N ARG A 17 0.91 5.09 5.65
CA ARG A 17 1.17 4.18 6.77
C ARG A 17 2.11 3.04 6.35
N VAL A 18 1.87 2.43 5.18
CA VAL A 18 2.77 1.40 4.63
C VAL A 18 4.19 1.94 4.43
N ALA A 19 4.32 3.16 3.91
CA ALA A 19 5.63 3.81 3.73
C ALA A 19 6.40 4.03 5.03
N GLN A 20 5.69 4.26 6.13
CA GLN A 20 6.26 4.43 7.48
C GLN A 20 6.51 3.10 8.22
N GLY A 21 6.24 1.95 7.56
CA GLY A 21 6.34 0.63 8.20
C GLY A 21 5.18 0.31 9.15
N LEU A 22 4.11 1.12 9.14
CA LEU A 22 2.91 0.95 9.97
C LEU A 22 1.84 0.10 9.26
N SER A 23 2.27 -0.90 8.48
CA SER A 23 1.37 -1.75 7.68
C SER A 23 0.33 -2.49 8.55
N ALA A 24 0.64 -2.76 9.81
CA ALA A 24 -0.31 -3.37 10.76
C ALA A 24 -1.50 -2.44 11.14
N ALA A 25 -1.40 -1.14 10.89
CA ALA A 25 -2.45 -0.16 11.13
C ALA A 25 -3.35 0.08 9.90
N VAL A 26 -3.10 -0.61 8.79
CA VAL A 26 -3.91 -0.55 7.57
C VAL A 26 -5.02 -1.60 7.68
N ASP A 27 -6.26 -1.17 7.48
CA ASP A 27 -7.41 -2.08 7.46
C ASP A 27 -7.38 -3.00 6.23
N GLU A 28 -7.97 -4.19 6.35
CA GLU A 28 -7.95 -5.23 5.31
C GLU A 28 -8.50 -4.72 3.97
N LEU A 29 -9.62 -3.99 4.00
CA LEU A 29 -10.24 -3.43 2.79
C LEU A 29 -9.30 -2.41 2.11
N GLY A 30 -8.65 -1.55 2.90
CA GLY A 30 -7.64 -0.62 2.41
C GLY A 30 -6.42 -1.33 1.82
N ALA A 31 -5.95 -2.40 2.45
CA ALA A 31 -4.85 -3.22 1.92
C ALA A 31 -5.22 -3.84 0.57
N GLU A 32 -6.41 -4.45 0.45
CA GLU A 32 -6.91 -5.04 -0.79
C GLU A 32 -6.98 -4.02 -1.93
N ARG A 33 -7.50 -2.82 -1.64
CA ARG A 33 -7.57 -1.73 -2.64
C ARG A 33 -6.20 -1.30 -3.12
N LEU A 34 -5.23 -1.13 -2.20
CA LEU A 34 -3.87 -0.75 -2.55
C LEU A 34 -3.15 -1.85 -3.36
N ILE A 35 -3.42 -3.13 -3.06
CA ILE A 35 -2.92 -4.28 -3.82
C ILE A 35 -3.55 -4.30 -5.21
N ALA A 36 -4.87 -4.14 -5.31
CA ALA A 36 -5.59 -4.10 -6.59
C ALA A 36 -5.16 -2.92 -7.47
N ALA A 37 -4.80 -1.79 -6.86
CA ALA A 37 -4.22 -0.63 -7.53
C ALA A 37 -2.72 -0.82 -7.89
N GLY A 38 -2.08 -1.91 -7.47
CA GLY A 38 -0.68 -2.19 -7.74
C GLY A 38 0.29 -1.27 -6.99
N LEU A 39 -0.15 -0.60 -5.93
CA LEU A 39 0.66 0.35 -5.15
C LEU A 39 1.43 -0.31 -4.02
N VAL A 40 0.94 -1.44 -3.52
CA VAL A 40 1.60 -2.22 -2.47
C VAL A 40 1.65 -3.69 -2.85
N LEU A 41 2.61 -4.39 -2.26
CA LEU A 41 2.82 -5.82 -2.36
C LEU A 41 2.50 -6.46 -1.01
N HIS A 42 1.76 -7.57 -1.05
CA HIS A 42 1.57 -8.40 0.13
C HIS A 42 2.75 -9.37 0.26
N VAL A 43 3.51 -9.22 1.33
CA VAL A 43 4.59 -10.12 1.71
C VAL A 43 4.03 -11.13 2.69
N VAL A 44 4.00 -12.40 2.28
CA VAL A 44 3.52 -13.50 3.11
C VAL A 44 4.48 -13.70 4.29
N ALA A 45 3.93 -14.10 5.44
CA ALA A 45 4.72 -14.43 6.62
C ALA A 45 5.76 -15.52 6.30
N SER A 46 6.91 -15.43 6.96
CA SER A 46 8.01 -16.38 6.93
C SER A 46 8.41 -16.74 8.36
N GLU A 47 9.23 -17.78 8.54
CA GLU A 47 9.78 -18.19 9.84
C GLU A 47 10.56 -17.05 10.52
N VAL A 48 11.05 -16.09 9.75
CA VAL A 48 11.88 -14.97 10.21
C VAL A 48 11.14 -13.62 10.28
N ALA A 49 9.90 -13.53 9.76
CA ALA A 49 9.16 -12.27 9.73
C ALA A 49 7.64 -12.47 9.58
N PRO A 50 6.80 -11.70 10.27
CA PRO A 50 5.35 -11.74 10.06
C PRO A 50 4.96 -11.20 8.67
N ALA A 51 3.73 -11.53 8.25
CA ALA A 51 3.17 -10.98 7.01
C ALA A 51 3.14 -9.45 7.08
N SER A 52 3.41 -8.79 5.97
CA SER A 52 3.48 -7.33 5.91
C SER A 52 3.09 -6.80 4.54
N LEU A 53 2.77 -5.50 4.49
CA LEU A 53 2.60 -4.78 3.24
C LEU A 53 3.88 -3.97 2.98
N GLN A 54 4.33 -3.96 1.73
CA GLN A 54 5.45 -3.16 1.26
C GLN A 54 5.04 -2.31 0.06
N LEU A 55 5.65 -1.14 -0.13
CA LEU A 55 5.39 -0.33 -1.31
C LEU A 55 5.90 -1.03 -2.57
N SER A 56 5.09 -1.00 -3.63
CA SER A 56 5.56 -1.31 -4.98
C SER A 56 6.36 -0.13 -5.56
N PRO A 57 7.07 -0.31 -6.69
CA PRO A 57 7.67 0.80 -7.41
C PRO A 57 6.67 1.91 -7.78
N ALA A 58 5.42 1.54 -8.11
CA ALA A 58 4.37 2.50 -8.42
C ALA A 58 3.91 3.26 -7.16
N GLY A 59 3.77 2.57 -6.02
CA GLY A 59 3.48 3.21 -4.73
C GLY A 59 4.58 4.18 -4.29
N LEU A 60 5.85 3.78 -4.45
CA LEU A 60 7.01 4.64 -4.16
C LEU A 60 7.01 5.90 -5.03
N ALA A 61 6.74 5.77 -6.33
CA ALA A 61 6.66 6.91 -7.23
C ALA A 61 5.55 7.88 -6.81
N LEU A 62 4.38 7.36 -6.44
CA LEU A 62 3.23 8.17 -6.01
C LEU A 62 3.55 9.01 -4.76
N ILE A 63 4.19 8.41 -3.75
CA ILE A 63 4.58 9.13 -2.53
C ILE A 63 5.61 10.22 -2.83
N ARG A 64 6.63 9.91 -3.64
CA ARG A 64 7.68 10.88 -3.99
C ARG A 64 7.15 12.05 -4.82
N SER A 65 6.10 11.85 -5.62
CA SER A 65 5.44 12.92 -6.36
C SER A 65 4.57 13.83 -5.49
N SER A 66 4.16 13.40 -4.30
CA SER A 66 3.41 14.22 -3.34
C SER A 66 4.29 15.05 -2.41
N ASP A 67 5.61 14.83 -2.40
CA ASP A 67 6.59 15.54 -1.56
C ASP A 67 7.13 16.84 -2.24
N GLN A 68 6.68 17.15 -3.47
CA GLN A 68 7.03 18.36 -4.23
C GLN A 68 5.90 19.39 -4.25
#